data_AF-A0A4Q2UN66-F1
#
_entry.id   AF-A0A4Q2UN66-F1
#
_cell.length_a   1.000
_cell.length_b   1.000
_cell.length_c   1.000
_cell.angle_alpha   90.00
_cell.angle_beta   90.00
_cell.angle_gamma   90.00
#
_symmetry.space_group_name_H-M   'P 1'
#
loop_
_entity.id
_entity.type
_entity.pdbx_description
1 polymer ?
#
loop_
_entity_poly.entity_id
_entity_poly.type
_entity_poly.pdbx_seq_one_letter_code
_entity_poly.pdbx_strand_id
1 'polypeptide(L)'
;MRFIATVIFVAVLGNAYGQASLYGKKQEGPLTLEGGKQVSVGDTIHFGRGTMPGGDFKYIQTPANAIVGLAESSLPHQWGGRFAIVNAIRTNETKRFGKKTYVVVSAGRNAMIEIEPAIEVGEVVAINSQSVKTKNATNSSSTVSVADELIKLKQLLDAGAISQGEYDQQKKKLLNP
;
A
#
# COMPACT_ATOMS: atom_id res chain seq x y z
N MET A 1 39.27 -61.22 19.99
CA MET A 1 38.63 -60.29 19.04
C MET A 1 37.77 -59.30 19.82
N ARG A 2 38.16 -58.03 19.89
CA ARG A 2 37.38 -56.96 20.54
C ARG A 2 37.00 -55.97 19.46
N PHE A 3 35.71 -55.92 19.11
CA PHE A 3 35.18 -54.97 18.12
C PHE A 3 35.04 -53.58 18.76
N ILE A 4 35.71 -52.60 18.16
CA ILE A 4 35.59 -51.17 18.49
C ILE A 4 34.39 -50.64 17.70
N ALA A 5 33.30 -50.31 18.38
CA ALA A 5 32.17 -49.59 17.78
C ALA A 5 32.46 -48.08 17.84
N THR A 6 32.91 -47.51 16.72
CA THR A 6 33.04 -46.07 16.54
C THR A 6 31.67 -45.50 16.17
N VAL A 7 31.03 -44.76 17.07
CA VAL A 7 29.80 -44.03 16.79
C VAL A 7 30.18 -42.70 16.14
N ILE A 8 29.89 -42.56 14.85
CA ILE A 8 30.06 -41.31 14.11
C ILE A 8 28.85 -40.41 14.41
N PHE A 9 29.08 -39.34 15.17
CA PHE A 9 28.10 -38.29 15.41
C PHE A 9 28.14 -37.30 14.24
N VAL A 10 27.24 -37.46 13.27
CA VAL A 10 27.08 -36.49 12.16
C VAL A 10 26.28 -35.29 12.69
N ALA A 11 26.98 -34.20 13.00
CA ALA A 11 26.35 -32.92 13.29
C ALA A 11 25.73 -32.34 12.02
N VAL A 12 24.41 -32.45 11.90
CA VAL A 12 23.64 -31.71 10.89
C VAL A 12 23.61 -30.25 11.34
N LEU A 13 24.56 -29.45 10.85
CA LEU A 13 24.45 -27.99 10.91
C LEU A 13 23.32 -27.57 9.96
N GLY A 14 22.12 -27.47 10.53
CA GLY A 14 21.01 -26.81 9.86
C GLY A 14 21.39 -25.37 9.57
N ASN A 15 21.58 -25.05 8.29
CA ASN A 15 21.71 -23.67 7.83
C ASN A 15 20.40 -22.93 8.10
N ALA A 16 20.30 -22.28 9.26
CA ALA A 16 19.34 -21.22 9.48
C ALA A 16 19.82 -20.01 8.66
N TYR A 17 19.52 -20.01 7.36
CA TYR A 17 19.59 -18.80 6.55
C TYR A 17 18.64 -17.79 7.20
N GLY A 18 19.24 -16.86 7.95
CA GLY A 18 18.50 -15.99 8.81
C GLY A 18 17.63 -15.03 8.00
N GLN A 19 16.34 -15.13 8.26
CA GLN A 19 15.36 -14.20 7.71
C GLN A 19 15.59 -12.82 8.31
N ALA A 20 15.39 -11.76 7.52
CA ALA A 20 15.36 -10.39 8.02
C ALA A 20 14.47 -10.32 9.27
N SER A 21 14.87 -9.55 10.29
CA SER A 21 14.13 -9.43 11.54
C SER A 21 12.86 -8.60 11.30
N LEU A 22 11.84 -9.25 10.76
CA LEU A 22 10.52 -8.67 10.60
C LEU A 22 9.93 -8.40 11.98
N TYR A 23 9.52 -7.15 12.23
CA TYR A 23 8.95 -6.75 13.51
C TYR A 23 7.63 -7.48 13.79
N GLY A 24 7.39 -7.77 15.07
CA GLY A 24 6.11 -8.29 15.55
C GLY A 24 5.86 -9.79 15.31
N LYS A 25 4.80 -10.27 15.94
CA LYS A 25 4.32 -11.65 15.79
C LYS A 25 3.45 -11.75 14.54
N LYS A 26 3.49 -12.90 13.86
CA LYS A 26 2.57 -13.19 12.75
C LYS A 26 1.14 -13.20 13.31
N GLN A 27 0.26 -12.45 12.67
CA GLN A 27 -1.17 -12.46 12.94
C GLN A 27 -1.83 -13.48 12.01
N GLU A 28 -2.73 -14.28 12.56
CA GLU A 28 -3.56 -15.21 11.78
C GLU A 28 -4.86 -14.50 11.36
N GLY A 29 -5.28 -14.75 10.12
CA GLY A 29 -6.50 -14.16 9.54
C GLY A 29 -6.31 -12.81 8.84
N PRO A 30 -7.39 -12.32 8.20
CA PRO A 30 -7.37 -11.06 7.46
C PRO A 30 -7.24 -9.84 8.39
N LEU A 31 -6.64 -8.78 7.86
CA LEU A 31 -6.63 -7.45 8.48
C LEU A 31 -7.80 -6.62 7.94
N THR A 32 -8.71 -6.24 8.82
CA THR A 32 -9.82 -5.33 8.48
C THR A 32 -9.33 -3.87 8.52
N LEU A 33 -9.53 -3.17 7.41
CA LEU A 33 -9.22 -1.75 7.24
C LEU A 33 -10.38 -0.85 7.71
N GLU A 34 -10.14 0.44 7.95
CA GLU A 34 -11.14 1.44 8.37
C GLU A 34 -12.36 1.50 7.41
N GLY A 35 -12.16 1.18 6.13
CA GLY A 35 -13.21 1.11 5.11
C GLY A 35 -13.95 -0.22 5.02
N GLY A 36 -13.74 -1.15 5.95
CA GLY A 36 -14.33 -2.49 5.95
C GLY A 36 -13.73 -3.47 4.94
N LYS A 37 -12.84 -3.01 4.05
CA LYS A 37 -12.05 -3.87 3.16
C LYS A 37 -11.08 -4.70 4.00
N GLN A 38 -10.87 -5.95 3.58
CA GLN A 38 -9.95 -6.86 4.25
C GLN A 38 -8.70 -7.09 3.39
N VAL A 39 -7.56 -7.24 4.07
CA VAL A 39 -6.29 -7.66 3.47
C VAL A 39 -5.94 -9.04 4.00
N SER A 40 -5.69 -9.98 3.11
CA SER A 40 -5.30 -11.35 3.42
C SER A 40 -3.93 -11.69 2.83
N VAL A 41 -3.30 -12.73 3.35
CA VAL A 41 -2.11 -13.32 2.72
C VAL A 41 -2.48 -13.81 1.31
N GLY A 42 -1.64 -13.48 0.33
CA GLY A 42 -1.89 -13.74 -1.08
C GLY A 42 -2.51 -12.58 -1.84
N ASP A 43 -3.03 -11.56 -1.16
CA ASP A 43 -3.56 -10.37 -1.83
C ASP A 43 -2.46 -9.61 -2.57
N THR A 44 -2.83 -8.96 -3.67
CA THR A 44 -1.92 -8.12 -4.46
C THR A 44 -2.10 -6.66 -4.10
N ILE A 45 -1.06 -6.04 -3.54
CA ILE A 45 -1.00 -4.62 -3.22
C ILE A 45 -0.41 -3.87 -4.40
N HIS A 46 -1.12 -2.87 -4.91
CA HIS A 46 -0.62 -1.97 -5.95
C HIS A 46 -0.12 -0.67 -5.34
N PHE A 47 1.11 -0.31 -5.68
CA PHE A 47 1.78 0.88 -5.19
C PHE A 47 1.45 2.10 -6.04
N GLY A 48 1.19 3.22 -5.38
CA GLY A 48 1.12 4.54 -5.99
C GLY A 48 2.49 5.18 -6.10
N ARG A 49 2.57 6.47 -5.80
CA ARG A 49 3.83 7.24 -5.79
C ARG A 49 4.30 7.42 -4.35
N GLY A 50 5.60 7.25 -4.09
CA GLY A 50 6.17 7.56 -2.78
C GLY A 50 6.07 9.04 -2.44
N THR A 51 5.85 9.34 -1.15
CA THR A 51 5.47 10.67 -0.67
C THR A 51 6.63 11.47 -0.06
N MET A 52 7.83 10.90 0.00
CA MET A 52 9.01 11.66 0.40
C MET A 52 9.46 12.62 -0.70
N PRO A 53 10.24 13.68 -0.39
CA PRO A 53 10.75 14.62 -1.40
C PRO A 53 11.51 13.96 -2.56
N GLY A 54 12.21 12.84 -2.30
CA GLY A 54 12.90 12.05 -3.32
C GLY A 54 12.02 11.08 -4.11
N GLY A 55 10.71 11.04 -3.83
CA GLY A 55 9.75 10.10 -4.41
C GLY A 55 9.75 8.71 -3.77
N ASP A 56 10.61 8.49 -2.77
CA ASP A 56 10.62 7.25 -1.99
C ASP A 56 9.39 7.16 -1.08
N PHE A 57 9.09 5.94 -0.65
CA PHE A 57 7.91 5.67 0.15
C PHE A 57 8.16 5.96 1.63
N LYS A 58 7.22 6.65 2.28
CA LYS A 58 7.27 6.99 3.69
C LYS A 58 6.71 5.87 4.57
N TYR A 59 5.62 5.23 4.13
CA TYR A 59 4.88 4.22 4.89
C TYR A 59 5.09 2.80 4.36
N ILE A 60 5.98 2.65 3.36
CA ILE A 60 6.45 1.37 2.86
C ILE A 60 7.96 1.30 3.05
N GLN A 61 8.44 0.35 3.85
CA GLN A 61 9.82 0.30 4.33
C GLN A 61 10.40 -1.11 4.20
N THR A 62 11.68 -1.21 3.89
CA THR A 62 12.44 -2.45 3.98
C THR A 62 12.93 -2.60 5.43
N PRO A 63 12.61 -3.71 6.12
CA PRO A 63 13.04 -3.94 7.50
C PRO A 63 14.56 -4.01 7.59
N ALA A 64 15.08 -3.66 8.76
CA ALA A 64 16.48 -3.91 9.08
C ALA A 64 16.82 -5.40 8.96
N ASN A 65 18.04 -5.69 8.52
CA ASN A 65 18.60 -7.03 8.52
C ASN A 65 19.96 -7.00 9.23
N ALA A 66 19.93 -7.34 10.53
CA ALA A 66 21.10 -7.34 11.40
C ALA A 66 22.20 -8.31 10.93
N ILE A 67 21.86 -9.36 10.18
CA ILE A 67 22.82 -10.37 9.73
C ILE A 67 23.74 -9.80 8.65
N VAL A 68 23.20 -8.95 7.78
CA VAL A 68 23.95 -8.30 6.69
C VAL A 68 24.23 -6.82 6.96
N GLY A 69 24.01 -6.35 8.20
CA GLY A 69 24.28 -4.96 8.60
C GLY A 69 23.41 -3.92 7.90
N LEU A 70 22.24 -4.29 7.36
CA LEU A 70 21.35 -3.35 6.69
C LEU A 70 20.41 -2.70 7.70
N ALA A 71 20.38 -1.37 7.71
CA ALA A 71 19.39 -0.60 8.45
C ALA A 71 18.02 -0.65 7.79
N GLU A 72 16.98 -0.32 8.55
CA GLU A 72 15.65 -0.06 8.00
C GLU A 72 15.70 1.14 7.06
N SER A 73 15.05 1.05 5.91
CA SER A 73 15.04 2.11 4.90
C SER A 73 13.70 2.17 4.18
N SER A 74 13.33 3.34 3.69
CA SER A 74 12.20 3.50 2.78
C SER A 74 12.30 2.59 1.55
N LEU A 75 11.16 2.14 1.05
CA LEU A 75 11.11 1.50 -0.27
C LEU A 75 11.46 2.57 -1.33
N PRO A 76 12.32 2.25 -2.31
CA PRO A 76 12.74 3.23 -3.30
C PRO A 76 11.63 3.52 -4.32
N HIS A 77 11.60 4.76 -4.82
CA HIS A 77 10.61 5.28 -5.78
C HIS A 77 10.40 4.41 -7.04
N GLN A 78 11.41 3.62 -7.45
CA GLN A 78 11.33 2.68 -8.58
C GLN A 78 10.21 1.62 -8.45
N TRP A 79 9.68 1.43 -7.25
CA TRP A 79 8.51 0.59 -6.99
C TRP A 79 7.18 1.27 -7.24
N GLY A 80 7.17 2.57 -7.55
CA GLY A 80 5.96 3.30 -7.92
C GLY A 80 5.28 2.70 -9.13
N GLY A 81 3.96 2.52 -9.04
CA GLY A 81 3.15 1.89 -10.10
C GLY A 81 3.34 0.38 -10.25
N ARG A 82 4.15 -0.27 -9.40
CA ARG A 82 4.30 -1.73 -9.36
C ARG A 82 3.34 -2.35 -8.35
N PHE A 83 3.38 -3.68 -8.25
CA PHE A 83 2.63 -4.42 -7.24
C PHE A 83 3.52 -5.38 -6.47
N ALA A 84 3.03 -5.81 -5.30
CA ALA A 84 3.65 -6.84 -4.48
C ALA A 84 2.57 -7.73 -3.84
N ILE A 85 2.93 -8.98 -3.54
CA ILE A 85 2.02 -9.95 -2.92
C ILE A 85 2.20 -9.91 -1.41
N VAL A 86 1.10 -9.95 -0.68
CA VAL A 86 1.09 -10.07 0.79
C VAL A 86 1.61 -11.45 1.20
N ASN A 87 2.75 -11.46 1.88
CA ASN A 87 3.36 -12.66 2.44
C ASN A 87 2.86 -12.96 3.85
N ALA A 88 2.68 -11.92 4.66
CA ALA A 88 2.27 -12.05 6.05
C ALA A 88 1.64 -10.76 6.58
N ILE A 89 0.85 -10.89 7.63
CA ILE A 89 0.41 -9.76 8.45
C ILE A 89 1.09 -9.92 9.80
N ARG A 90 1.72 -8.85 10.29
CA ARG A 90 2.44 -8.87 11.56
C ARG A 90 2.01 -7.74 12.47
N THR A 91 1.97 -8.03 13.75
CA THR A 91 1.56 -7.08 14.77
C THR A 91 2.69 -6.92 15.78
N ASN A 92 3.15 -5.68 15.94
CA ASN A 92 4.13 -5.30 16.93
C ASN A 92 3.45 -4.46 18.00
N GLU A 93 3.51 -4.91 19.25
CA GLU A 93 2.95 -4.20 20.38
C GLU A 93 4.05 -3.81 21.35
N THR A 94 4.22 -2.51 21.58
CA THR A 94 5.22 -1.98 22.51
C THR A 94 4.55 -1.05 23.50
N LYS A 95 5.04 -1.03 24.75
CA LYS A 95 4.50 -0.12 25.79
C LYS A 95 4.59 1.36 25.42
N ARG A 96 5.56 1.73 24.56
CA ARG A 96 5.85 3.12 24.18
C ARG A 96 5.07 3.59 22.94
N PHE A 97 4.87 2.71 21.96
CA PHE A 97 4.27 3.08 20.67
C PHE A 97 2.93 2.40 20.40
N GLY A 98 2.41 1.65 21.37
CA GLY A 98 1.16 0.91 21.25
C GLY A 98 1.26 -0.28 20.29
N LYS A 99 0.10 -0.67 19.76
CA LYS A 99 -0.06 -1.77 18.80
C LYS A 99 0.02 -1.22 17.38
N LYS A 100 1.02 -1.64 16.62
CA LYS A 100 1.17 -1.38 15.19
C LYS A 100 1.01 -2.67 14.40
N THR A 101 0.26 -2.61 13.30
CA THR A 101 0.09 -3.73 12.38
C THR A 101 0.72 -3.40 11.04
N TYR A 102 1.51 -4.33 10.52
CA TYR A 102 2.23 -4.23 9.27
C TYR A 102 1.77 -5.32 8.30
N VAL A 103 1.52 -4.93 7.06
CA VAL A 103 1.37 -5.86 5.95
C VAL A 103 2.76 -6.10 5.35
N VAL A 104 3.23 -7.34 5.39
CA VAL A 104 4.53 -7.72 4.84
C VAL A 104 4.33 -8.22 3.42
N VAL A 105 5.05 -7.62 2.46
CA VAL A 105 4.96 -7.94 1.04
C VAL A 105 6.31 -8.32 0.45
N SER A 106 6.32 -9.05 -0.67
CA SER A 106 7.53 -9.32 -1.45
C SER A 106 7.69 -8.32 -2.59
N ALA A 107 8.63 -7.39 -2.45
CA ALA A 107 9.00 -6.37 -3.45
C ALA A 107 10.49 -6.50 -3.80
N GLY A 108 10.90 -7.66 -4.30
CA GLY A 108 12.32 -8.02 -4.51
C GLY A 108 13.09 -8.31 -3.19
N ARG A 109 12.68 -7.67 -2.10
CA ARG A 109 12.96 -8.01 -0.70
C ARG A 109 11.65 -7.93 0.09
N ASN A 110 11.66 -8.42 1.33
CA ASN A 110 10.53 -8.18 2.22
C ASN A 110 10.40 -6.68 2.46
N ALA A 111 9.21 -6.13 2.27
CA ALA A 111 8.85 -4.78 2.66
C ALA A 111 7.68 -4.83 3.65
N MET A 112 7.63 -3.88 4.56
CA MET A 112 6.58 -3.70 5.55
C MET A 112 5.80 -2.44 5.18
N ILE A 113 4.48 -2.57 5.18
CA ILE A 113 3.55 -1.50 4.86
C ILE A 113 2.75 -1.19 6.12
N GLU A 114 2.81 0.06 6.58
CA GLU A 114 1.76 0.61 7.46
C GLU A 114 0.55 0.93 6.56
N ILE A 115 -0.35 -0.06 6.39
CA ILE A 115 -1.33 -0.07 5.30
C ILE A 115 -2.28 1.12 5.32
N GLU A 116 -2.81 1.49 6.48
CA GLU A 116 -3.76 2.61 6.59
C GLU A 116 -3.15 3.95 6.19
N PRO A 117 -2.03 4.41 6.80
CA PRO A 117 -1.45 5.68 6.38
C PRO A 117 -0.92 5.62 4.94
N ALA A 118 -0.43 4.47 4.47
CA ALA A 118 -0.01 4.31 3.08
C ALA A 118 -1.18 4.49 2.08
N ILE A 119 -2.37 3.99 2.41
CA ILE A 119 -3.59 4.23 1.64
C ILE A 119 -3.97 5.71 1.73
N GLU A 120 -3.97 6.29 2.93
CA GLU A 120 -4.36 7.68 3.17
C GLU A 120 -3.59 8.66 2.28
N VAL A 121 -2.28 8.47 2.16
CA VAL A 121 -1.40 9.35 1.36
C VAL A 121 -1.22 8.90 -0.09
N GLY A 122 -1.85 7.80 -0.52
CA GLY A 122 -1.79 7.30 -1.89
C GLY A 122 -0.51 6.55 -2.27
N GLU A 123 0.25 6.06 -1.29
CA GLU A 123 1.33 5.10 -1.52
C GLU A 123 0.81 3.71 -1.86
N VAL A 124 -0.41 3.38 -1.40
CA VAL A 124 -1.18 2.20 -1.83
C VAL A 124 -2.44 2.67 -2.52
N VAL A 125 -2.64 2.21 -3.76
CA VAL A 125 -3.74 2.69 -4.63
C VAL A 125 -4.81 1.63 -4.90
N ALA A 126 -4.45 0.35 -4.83
CA ALA A 126 -5.40 -0.74 -4.99
C ALA A 126 -4.96 -2.01 -4.25
N ILE A 127 -5.93 -2.84 -3.92
CA ILE A 127 -5.75 -4.19 -3.36
C ILE A 127 -6.56 -5.13 -4.27
N ASN A 128 -5.93 -6.19 -4.81
CA ASN A 128 -6.54 -7.10 -5.79
C ASN A 128 -7.20 -6.36 -6.97
N SER A 129 -6.52 -5.33 -7.47
CA SER A 129 -7.01 -4.44 -8.54
C SER A 129 -8.26 -3.60 -8.20
N GLN A 130 -8.75 -3.68 -6.97
CA GLN A 130 -9.83 -2.83 -6.49
C GLN A 130 -9.23 -1.59 -5.81
N SER A 131 -9.53 -0.42 -6.35
CA SER A 131 -9.10 0.85 -5.78
C SER A 131 -9.44 0.96 -4.30
N VAL A 132 -8.54 1.57 -3.54
CA VAL A 132 -8.76 1.95 -2.15
C VAL A 132 -9.02 3.46 -2.09
N LYS A 133 -9.97 3.87 -1.26
CA LYS A 133 -10.30 5.29 -1.12
C LYS A 133 -9.18 5.97 -0.35
N THR A 134 -8.44 6.87 -1.00
CA THR A 134 -7.51 7.75 -0.33
C THR A 134 -8.29 8.94 0.25
N LYS A 135 -8.02 9.36 1.49
CA LYS A 135 -8.68 10.53 2.10
C LYS A 135 -8.32 11.83 1.34
N ASN A 136 -7.20 11.81 0.62
CA ASN A 136 -6.71 12.90 -0.23
C ASN A 136 -7.04 12.76 -1.73
N ALA A 137 -7.82 11.76 -2.15
CA ALA A 137 -8.45 11.82 -3.47
C ALA A 137 -9.55 12.86 -3.41
N THR A 138 -9.18 14.11 -3.64
CA THR A 138 -10.10 15.11 -4.16
C THR A 138 -10.63 14.56 -5.48
N ASN A 139 -11.80 13.93 -5.42
CA ASN A 139 -12.73 13.64 -6.51
C ASN A 139 -12.10 13.54 -7.90
N SER A 140 -11.39 12.45 -8.17
CA SER A 140 -11.17 11.97 -9.54
C SER A 140 -11.85 10.62 -9.75
N SER A 141 -13.03 10.46 -9.14
CA SER A 141 -14.08 9.65 -9.74
C SER A 141 -14.68 10.49 -10.85
N SER A 142 -14.74 9.96 -12.06
CA SER A 142 -15.42 10.49 -13.25
C SER A 142 -16.94 10.55 -13.10
N THR A 143 -17.39 11.07 -11.97
CA THR A 143 -18.72 11.57 -11.67
C THR A 143 -18.50 12.96 -11.10
N VAL A 144 -18.00 13.87 -11.94
CA VAL A 144 -18.27 15.29 -11.70
C VAL A 144 -19.79 15.36 -11.63
N SER A 145 -20.31 15.76 -10.47
CA SER A 145 -21.75 15.87 -10.30
C SER A 145 -22.26 16.75 -11.44
N VAL A 146 -23.29 16.32 -12.16
CA VAL A 146 -23.91 17.13 -13.24
C VAL A 146 -24.21 18.55 -12.73
N ALA A 147 -24.50 18.69 -11.42
CA ALA A 147 -24.65 19.97 -10.76
C ALA A 147 -23.40 20.86 -10.81
N ASP A 148 -22.20 20.31 -10.58
CA ASP A 148 -20.94 21.09 -10.59
C ASP A 148 -20.59 21.58 -11.99
N GLU A 149 -20.88 20.78 -13.03
CA GLU A 149 -20.70 21.19 -14.42
C GLU A 149 -21.71 22.26 -14.83
N LEU A 150 -22.97 22.14 -14.40
CA LEU A 150 -23.99 23.18 -14.61
C LEU A 150 -23.63 24.50 -13.93
N ILE A 151 -23.03 24.45 -12.73
CA ILE A 151 -22.55 25.65 -12.03
C ILE A 151 -21.43 26.32 -12.83
N LYS A 152 -20.44 25.56 -13.32
CA LYS A 152 -19.35 26.10 -14.14
C LYS A 152 -19.86 26.69 -15.46
N LEU A 153 -20.80 26.03 -16.12
CA LEU A 153 -21.43 26.54 -17.34
C LEU A 153 -22.14 27.86 -17.10
N LYS A 154 -22.87 27.98 -15.98
CA LYS A 154 -23.55 29.22 -15.61
C LYS A 154 -22.55 30.34 -15.31
N GLN A 155 -21.45 30.04 -14.64
CA GLN A 155 -20.38 31.01 -14.40
C GLN A 155 -19.77 31.55 -15.70
N LEU A 156 -19.57 30.69 -16.70
CA LEU A 156 -19.07 31.12 -18.02
C LEU A 156 -20.06 32.02 -18.75
N LEU A 157 -21.36 31.74 -18.64
CA LEU A 157 -22.42 32.58 -19.20
C LEU A 157 -22.49 33.93 -18.49
N ASP A 158 -22.48 33.94 -17.15
CA ASP A 158 -22.53 35.14 -16.33
C ASP A 158 -21.27 36.01 -16.53
N ALA A 159 -20.12 35.39 -16.86
CA ALA A 159 -18.88 36.07 -17.24
C ALA A 159 -18.84 36.54 -18.71
N GLY A 160 -19.87 36.24 -19.51
CA GLY A 160 -19.94 36.58 -20.92
C GLY A 160 -18.94 35.81 -21.80
N ALA A 161 -18.33 34.74 -21.28
CA ALA A 161 -17.37 33.91 -22.01
C ALA A 161 -18.06 32.97 -23.02
N ILE A 162 -19.33 32.65 -22.78
CA ILE A 162 -20.20 31.90 -23.70
C ILE A 162 -21.54 32.63 -23.86
N SER A 163 -22.20 32.39 -24.99
CA SER A 163 -23.54 32.88 -25.26
C SER A 163 -24.62 32.01 -24.60
N GLN A 164 -25.82 32.57 -24.44
CA GLN A 164 -27.01 31.85 -23.94
C GLN A 164 -27.29 30.58 -24.75
N GLY A 165 -27.13 30.63 -26.08
CA GLY A 165 -27.36 29.48 -26.95
C GLY A 165 -26.36 28.34 -26.73
N GLU A 166 -25.09 28.66 -26.46
CA GLU A 166 -24.06 27.67 -26.17
C GLU A 166 -24.27 27.03 -24.79
N TYR A 167 -24.68 27.84 -23.81
CA TYR A 167 -25.05 27.35 -22.48
C TYR A 167 -26.20 26.32 -22.56
N ASP A 168 -27.27 26.63 -23.29
CA ASP A 168 -28.44 25.76 -23.39
C ASP A 168 -28.12 24.44 -24.13
N GLN A 169 -27.27 24.48 -25.16
CA GLN A 169 -26.80 23.28 -25.86
C GLN A 169 -25.97 22.38 -24.95
N GLN A 170 -25.06 22.94 -24.15
CA GLN A 170 -24.20 22.17 -23.25
C GLN A 170 -25.01 21.62 -22.06
N LYS A 171 -25.89 22.43 -21.47
CA LYS A 171 -26.83 21.99 -20.42
C LYS A 171 -27.68 20.80 -20.85
N LYS A 172 -28.19 20.80 -22.09
CA LYS A 172 -29.00 19.69 -22.61
C LYS A 172 -28.22 18.39 -22.74
N LYS A 173 -26.94 18.46 -23.16
CA LYS A 173 -26.04 17.30 -23.24
C LYS A 173 -25.72 16.71 -21.85
N LEU A 174 -25.64 17.56 -20.83
CA LEU A 174 -25.32 17.13 -19.47
C LEU A 174 -26.51 16.52 -18.72
N LEU A 175 -27.74 16.93 -19.04
CA LEU A 175 -28.96 16.42 -18.39
C LEU A 175 -29.51 15.13 -19.03
N ASN A 176 -29.19 14.87 -20.30
CA ASN A 176 -29.59 13.67 -21.04
C ASN A 176 -28.36 13.03 -21.71
N PRO A 177 -27.54 12.26 -20.97
CA PRO A 177 -26.38 11.56 -21.52
C PRO A 177 -26.75 10.45 -22.51
#